data_AF-A0A8D0FXQ9-F1
#
_entry.id   AF-A0A8D0FXQ9-F1
#
_cell.length_a   1.000
_cell.length_b   1.000
_cell.length_c   1.000
_cell.angle_alpha   90.00
_cell.angle_beta   90.00
_cell.angle_gamma   90.00
#
_symmetry.space_group_name_H-M   'P 1'
#
loop_
_entity.id
_entity.type
_entity.pdbx_description
1 polymer ?
#
loop_
_entity_poly.entity_id
_entity_poly.type
_entity_poly.pdbx_seq_one_letter_code
_entity_poly.pdbx_strand_id
1 'polypeptide(L)'
;MEEALDELIKDCAHQLFELTDDKQNAKYPFNSSYVTYQDIRNIQAFQEQIVIAIKAPEETKLEIPIPKEDCIKVHVKSTKGPIDVYLCEVEQEKPGAKTFEEMDTVTSETKPSVPPDQGSLFHLHFYPCVILFF
;
A
#
# COMPACT_ATOMS: atom_id res chain seq x y z
N MET A 1 -9.24 -3.16 -39.52
CA MET A 1 -7.94 -3.12 -38.81
C MET A 1 -8.15 -2.61 -37.39
N GLU A 2 -8.87 -1.50 -37.22
CA GLU A 2 -9.32 -1.01 -35.90
C GLU A 2 -10.21 -2.04 -35.19
N GLU A 3 -11.24 -2.58 -35.86
CA GLU A 3 -12.16 -3.57 -35.27
C GLU A 3 -11.48 -4.82 -34.67
N ALA A 4 -10.34 -5.25 -35.25
CA ALA A 4 -9.59 -6.40 -34.73
C ALA A 4 -8.81 -6.06 -33.46
N LEU A 5 -8.36 -4.80 -33.33
CA LEU A 5 -7.70 -4.31 -32.13
C LEU A 5 -8.72 -4.15 -30.99
N ASP A 6 -9.91 -3.62 -31.30
CA ASP A 6 -10.98 -3.44 -30.32
C ASP A 6 -11.48 -4.77 -29.74
N GLU A 7 -11.66 -5.80 -30.59
CA GLU A 7 -12.01 -7.13 -30.11
C GLU A 7 -10.88 -7.73 -29.24
N LEU A 8 -9.61 -7.52 -29.58
CA LEU A 8 -8.51 -7.98 -28.73
C LEU A 8 -8.47 -7.27 -27.37
N ILE A 9 -8.71 -5.96 -27.33
CA ILE A 9 -8.77 -5.19 -26.08
C ILE A 9 -9.91 -5.70 -25.20
N LYS A 10 -11.07 -5.95 -25.81
CA LYS A 10 -12.26 -6.46 -25.13
C LYS A 10 -12.02 -7.87 -24.58
N ASP A 11 -11.41 -8.75 -25.36
CA ASP A 11 -11.05 -10.10 -24.92
C ASP A 11 -10.04 -10.08 -23.76
N CYS A 12 -9.04 -9.20 -23.83
CA CYS A 12 -8.08 -9.02 -22.74
C CYS A 12 -8.75 -8.45 -21.47
N ALA A 13 -9.63 -7.47 -21.61
CA ALA A 13 -10.38 -6.91 -20.49
C ALA A 13 -11.27 -7.98 -19.84
N HIS A 14 -11.96 -8.80 -20.64
CA HIS A 14 -12.80 -9.87 -20.15
C HIS A 14 -12.00 -10.91 -19.34
N GLN A 15 -10.84 -11.33 -19.84
CA GLN A 15 -9.96 -12.25 -19.12
C GLN A 15 -9.48 -11.69 -17.77
N LEU A 16 -9.17 -10.39 -17.70
CA LEU A 16 -8.81 -9.74 -16.43
C LEU A 16 -9.96 -9.73 -15.43
N PHE A 17 -11.19 -9.45 -15.88
CA PHE A 17 -12.37 -9.48 -15.03
C PHE A 17 -12.66 -10.88 -14.49
N GLU A 18 -12.60 -11.91 -15.33
CA GLU A 18 -12.80 -13.30 -14.90
C GLU A 18 -11.81 -13.72 -13.81
N LEU A 19 -10.55 -13.29 -13.90
CA LEU A 19 -9.53 -13.61 -12.90
C LEU A 19 -9.70 -12.84 -11.58
N THR A 20 -10.27 -11.64 -11.63
CA THR A 20 -10.34 -10.71 -10.48
C THR A 20 -11.69 -10.71 -9.75
N ASP A 21 -12.80 -11.00 -10.44
CA ASP A 21 -14.17 -11.02 -9.88
C ASP A 21 -14.66 -12.45 -9.53
N ASP A 22 -13.79 -13.46 -9.65
CA ASP A 22 -14.13 -14.83 -9.26
C ASP A 22 -14.38 -14.91 -7.74
N LYS A 23 -15.64 -15.13 -7.36
CA LYS A 23 -16.10 -15.25 -5.97
C LYS A 23 -15.40 -16.39 -5.20
N GLN A 24 -14.79 -17.35 -5.89
CA GLN A 24 -13.99 -18.41 -5.25
C GLN A 24 -12.62 -17.90 -4.79
N ASN A 25 -12.05 -16.87 -5.45
CA ASN A 25 -10.86 -16.17 -4.96
C ASN A 25 -11.13 -15.39 -3.66
N ALA A 26 -12.33 -14.84 -3.51
CA ALA A 26 -12.74 -14.17 -2.28
C ALA A 26 -12.91 -15.15 -1.08
N LYS A 27 -13.23 -16.42 -1.37
CA LYS A 27 -13.45 -17.46 -0.35
C LYS A 27 -12.16 -18.10 0.17
N TYR A 28 -11.10 -18.11 -0.64
CA TYR A 28 -9.77 -18.59 -0.27
C TYR A 28 -8.73 -17.48 -0.48
N PRO A 29 -8.73 -16.42 0.37
CA PRO A 29 -7.81 -15.29 0.24
C PRO A 29 -6.31 -15.69 0.29
N PHE A 30 -6.01 -16.91 0.73
CA PHE A 30 -4.67 -17.47 0.81
C PHE A 30 -4.10 -17.99 -0.52
N ASN A 31 -4.87 -18.01 -1.62
CA ASN A 31 -4.48 -18.77 -2.82
C ASN A 31 -4.36 -18.00 -4.13
N SER A 32 -4.76 -16.73 -4.25
CA SER A 32 -4.85 -16.14 -5.61
C SER A 32 -4.49 -14.68 -5.83
N SER A 33 -4.31 -13.84 -4.80
CA SER A 33 -3.74 -12.50 -5.01
C SER A 33 -3.26 -11.87 -3.69
N TYR A 34 -2.08 -12.27 -3.25
CA TYR A 34 -1.39 -11.61 -2.14
C TYR A 34 0.09 -11.53 -2.44
N VAL A 35 0.74 -10.54 -1.85
CA VAL A 35 2.19 -10.36 -1.90
C VAL A 35 2.70 -10.52 -0.49
N THR A 36 3.71 -11.37 -0.31
CA THR A 36 4.34 -11.56 0.99
C THR A 36 5.42 -10.52 1.23
N TYR A 37 5.81 -10.37 2.49
CA TYR A 37 6.96 -9.56 2.87
C TYR A 37 8.23 -9.96 2.10
N GLN A 38 8.44 -11.27 1.89
CA GLN A 38 9.59 -11.79 1.18
C GLN A 38 9.60 -11.39 -0.29
N ASP A 39 8.43 -11.35 -0.95
CA ASP A 39 8.31 -10.93 -2.34
C ASP A 39 8.71 -9.47 -2.51
N ILE A 40 8.24 -8.60 -1.61
CA ILE A 40 8.60 -7.17 -1.59
C ILE A 40 10.11 -7.00 -1.35
N ARG A 41 10.68 -7.73 -0.38
CA ARG A 41 12.12 -7.68 -0.06
C ARG A 41 13.00 -8.13 -1.23
N ASN A 42 12.53 -9.08 -2.03
CA ASN A 42 13.27 -9.62 -3.16
C ASN A 42 13.35 -8.65 -4.36
N ILE A 43 12.57 -7.56 -4.36
CA ILE A 43 12.62 -6.55 -5.42
C ILE A 43 13.87 -5.70 -5.24
N GLN A 44 14.85 -5.88 -6.12
CA GLN A 44 16.14 -5.16 -6.07
C GLN A 44 15.96 -3.63 -6.05
N ALA A 45 14.94 -3.12 -6.76
CA ALA A 45 14.65 -1.70 -6.82
C ALA A 45 14.18 -1.10 -5.48
N PHE A 46 13.80 -1.93 -4.49
CA PHE A 46 13.31 -1.48 -3.16
C PHE A 46 14.35 -1.70 -2.06
N GLN A 47 15.55 -2.17 -2.40
CA GLN A 47 16.63 -2.34 -1.43
C GLN A 47 17.01 -0.98 -0.83
N GLU A 48 17.34 -0.99 0.47
CA GLU A 48 17.75 0.19 1.25
C GLU A 48 16.71 1.33 1.31
N GLN A 49 15.45 1.03 0.99
CA GLN A 49 14.34 1.98 1.03
C GLN A 49 13.28 1.53 2.03
N ILE A 50 12.55 2.50 2.56
CA ILE A 50 11.37 2.24 3.38
C ILE A 50 10.21 1.94 2.44
N VAL A 51 9.59 0.77 2.56
CA VAL A 51 8.41 0.41 1.77
C VAL A 51 7.16 0.55 2.63
N ILE A 52 6.20 1.35 2.15
CA ILE A 52 4.91 1.58 2.79
C ILE A 52 3.84 0.93 1.90
N ALA A 53 3.24 -0.16 2.38
CA ALA A 53 2.14 -0.84 1.70
C ALA A 53 0.81 -0.32 2.23
N ILE A 54 -0.06 0.16 1.35
CA ILE A 54 -1.35 0.75 1.65
C ILE A 54 -2.43 -0.12 1.01
N LYS A 55 -3.26 -0.74 1.83
CA LYS A 55 -4.47 -1.45 1.40
C LYS A 55 -5.68 -0.57 1.66
N ALA A 56 -6.37 -0.20 0.59
CA ALA A 56 -7.45 0.77 0.68
C ALA A 56 -8.66 0.31 -0.15
N PRO A 57 -9.89 0.67 0.25
CA PRO A 57 -11.08 0.32 -0.51
C PRO A 57 -11.14 1.14 -1.81
N GLU A 58 -12.10 0.78 -2.65
CA GLU A 58 -12.44 1.54 -3.85
C GLU A 58 -12.64 3.04 -3.56
N GLU A 59 -12.42 3.86 -4.59
CA GLU A 59 -12.58 5.32 -4.52
C GLU A 59 -11.62 6.02 -3.55
N THR A 60 -10.54 5.35 -3.13
CA THR A 60 -9.46 5.98 -2.36
C THR A 60 -8.67 6.95 -3.25
N LYS A 61 -8.46 8.17 -2.75
CA LYS A 61 -7.74 9.25 -3.44
C LYS A 61 -6.36 9.45 -2.82
N LEU A 62 -5.34 9.53 -3.68
CA LEU A 62 -3.97 9.87 -3.34
C LEU A 62 -3.66 11.27 -3.89
N GLU A 63 -3.30 12.20 -3.03
CA GLU A 63 -2.89 13.56 -3.41
C GLU A 63 -1.45 13.82 -2.92
N ILE A 64 -0.58 14.27 -3.82
CA ILE A 64 0.78 14.73 -3.48
C ILE A 64 0.78 16.26 -3.61
N PRO A 65 0.56 17.01 -2.52
CA PRO A 65 0.68 18.46 -2.55
C PRO A 65 2.10 18.91 -2.93
N ILE A 66 2.22 20.15 -3.41
CA ILE A 66 3.51 20.76 -3.74
C ILE A 66 4.42 20.69 -2.49
N PRO A 67 5.61 20.07 -2.60
CA PRO A 67 6.52 19.94 -1.49
C PRO A 67 6.95 21.32 -1.00
N LYS A 68 6.95 21.50 0.32
CA LYS A 68 7.57 22.66 0.97
C LYS A 68 9.02 22.32 1.25
N GLU A 69 9.86 23.35 1.42
CA GLU A 69 11.34 23.33 1.47
C GLU A 69 11.97 22.04 2.04
N ASP A 70 11.39 21.45 3.09
CA ASP A 70 11.93 20.28 3.78
C ASP A 70 11.01 19.04 3.92
N CYS A 71 9.89 18.96 3.20
CA CYS A 71 8.99 17.81 3.34
C CYS A 71 8.14 17.50 2.09
N ILE A 72 8.01 16.20 1.82
CA ILE A 72 7.01 15.68 0.89
C ILE A 72 5.87 15.12 1.73
N LYS A 73 4.65 15.54 1.42
CA LYS A 73 3.44 15.04 2.07
C LYS A 73 2.67 14.18 1.08
N VAL A 74 2.06 13.12 1.58
CA VAL A 74 1.16 12.28 0.81
C VAL A 74 -0.16 12.20 1.56
N HIS A 75 -1.24 12.61 0.90
CA HIS A 75 -2.59 12.57 1.47
C HIS A 75 -3.31 11.37 0.90
N VAL A 76 -3.82 10.49 1.75
CA VAL A 76 -4.63 9.35 1.33
C VAL A 76 -6.01 9.46 1.97
N LYS A 77 -7.05 9.55 1.15
CA LYS A 77 -8.43 9.77 1.61
C LYS A 77 -9.31 8.67 1.07
N SER A 78 -10.06 8.02 1.95
CA SER A 78 -11.10 7.07 1.57
C SER A 78 -12.45 7.53 2.08
N THR A 79 -13.51 7.23 1.32
CA THR A 79 -14.91 7.50 1.69
C THR A 79 -15.71 6.21 1.91
N LYS A 80 -15.14 5.05 1.56
CA LYS A 80 -15.83 3.75 1.54
C LYS A 80 -15.36 2.76 2.61
N GLY A 81 -14.36 3.12 3.41
CA GLY A 81 -13.88 2.25 4.47
C GLY A 81 -12.54 2.68 5.06
N PRO A 82 -12.02 1.91 6.03
CA PRO A 82 -10.71 2.15 6.62
C PRO A 82 -9.58 1.88 5.61
N ILE A 83 -8.43 2.50 5.85
CA ILE A 83 -7.20 2.26 5.09
C ILE A 83 -6.25 1.51 6.01
N ASP A 84 -5.79 0.35 5.57
CA ASP A 84 -4.77 -0.44 6.25
C ASP A 84 -3.38 -0.02 5.74
N VAL A 85 -2.42 0.24 6.64
CA VAL A 85 -1.05 0.63 6.27
C VAL A 85 -0.03 -0.24 6.97
N TYR A 86 0.91 -0.77 6.19
CA TYR A 86 1.96 -1.67 6.64
C TYR A 86 3.34 -1.08 6.30
N LEU A 87 4.25 -1.13 7.26
CA LEU A 87 5.64 -0.73 7.08
C LEU A 87 6.50 -1.97 6.86
N CYS A 88 7.26 -1.98 5.78
CA CYS A 88 8.21 -3.04 5.46
C CYS A 88 9.63 -2.50 5.67
N GLU A 89 10.23 -2.83 6.81
CA GLU A 89 11.61 -2.44 7.14
C GLU A 89 12.59 -3.47 6.59
N VAL A 90 13.24 -3.15 5.48
CA VAL A 90 14.34 -3.98 4.98
C VAL A 90 15.53 -3.81 5.92
N GLU A 91 15.60 -4.63 6.98
CA GLU A 91 16.74 -4.66 7.90
C GLU A 91 18.03 -4.75 7.09
N GLN A 92 18.91 -3.76 7.24
CA GLN A 92 20.31 -3.91 6.90
C GLN A 92 20.87 -4.97 7.85
N GLU A 93 21.32 -6.11 7.32
CA GLU A 93 22.02 -7.13 8.10
C GLU A 93 23.23 -6.48 8.80
N LYS A 94 23.07 -6.07 10.06
CA LYS A 94 24.19 -5.85 10.97
C LYS A 94 24.55 -7.22 11.52
N PRO A 95 25.77 -7.76 11.25
CA PRO A 95 26.20 -8.99 11.88
C PRO A 95 26.49 -8.71 13.35
N GLY A 96 25.51 -9.00 14.22
CA GLY A 96 25.72 -9.19 15.65
C GLY A 96 24.92 -8.26 16.56
N ALA A 97 23.72 -8.68 16.93
CA ALA A 97 23.25 -8.72 18.32
C ALA A 97 21.91 -9.49 18.39
N LYS A 98 21.75 -10.27 19.45
CA LYS A 98 20.64 -11.21 19.66
C LYS A 98 19.37 -10.50 20.17
N THR A 99 18.22 -11.07 19.79
CA THR A 99 16.92 -11.13 20.49
C THR A 99 16.55 -10.01 21.47
N PHE A 100 15.47 -9.29 21.17
CA PHE A 100 14.40 -9.02 22.14
C PHE A 100 13.06 -9.02 21.40
N GLU A 101 12.15 -9.89 21.85
CA GLU A 101 10.71 -9.66 21.71
C GLU A 101 10.37 -8.45 22.59
N GLU A 102 9.79 -7.38 22.05
CA GLU A 102 8.76 -6.62 22.77
C GLU A 102 7.95 -5.74 21.82
N MET A 103 6.65 -5.80 22.07
CA MET A 103 5.54 -5.02 21.56
C MET A 103 5.77 -3.50 21.72
N ASP A 104 5.70 -2.75 20.63
CA ASP A 104 5.36 -1.33 20.68
C ASP A 104 4.04 -1.09 19.94
N THR A 105 2.95 -1.34 20.67
CA THR A 105 1.71 -0.61 20.46
C THR A 105 1.98 0.88 20.67
N VAL A 106 2.17 1.63 19.58
CA VAL A 106 2.07 3.09 19.61
C VAL A 106 0.61 3.45 19.87
N THR A 107 0.28 3.53 21.15
CA THR A 107 -0.96 4.12 21.63
C THR A 107 -0.70 5.61 21.80
N SER A 108 -1.22 6.44 20.89
CA SER A 108 -1.31 7.88 21.09
C SER A 108 -2.75 8.26 21.44
N GLU A 109 -3.10 8.22 22.73
CA GLU A 109 -4.33 8.84 23.22
C GLU A 109 -4.13 10.36 23.40
N THR A 110 -4.97 11.18 22.75
CA THR A 110 -5.44 12.48 23.28
C THR A 110 -6.81 12.81 22.67
N LYS A 111 -7.68 13.33 23.54
CA LYS A 111 -9.16 13.48 23.51
C LYS A 111 -9.88 13.89 22.19
N PRO A 112 -11.18 13.53 22.06
CA PRO A 112 -11.92 13.55 20.81
C PRO A 112 -12.63 14.88 20.55
N SER A 113 -12.32 15.52 19.43
CA SER A 113 -13.22 16.49 18.79
C SER A 113 -12.77 16.81 17.36
N VAL A 114 -12.94 15.88 16.42
CA VAL A 114 -12.83 16.20 14.99
C VAL A 114 -13.92 15.46 14.19
N PRO A 115 -14.68 16.16 13.32
CA PRO A 115 -15.76 15.58 12.52
C PRO A 115 -15.26 14.52 11.51
N PRO A 116 -16.15 13.66 10.98
CA PRO A 116 -15.78 12.44 10.26
C PRO A 116 -15.40 12.67 8.79
N ASP A 117 -14.35 13.48 8.53
CA ASP A 117 -13.86 13.73 7.16
C ASP A 117 -12.32 13.79 7.05
N GLN A 118 -11.58 13.23 8.02
CA GLN A 118 -10.11 13.27 7.98
C GLN A 118 -9.51 11.98 7.41
N GLY A 119 -9.05 12.06 6.16
CA GLY A 119 -8.16 11.06 5.58
C GLY A 119 -6.79 11.02 6.27
N SER A 120 -6.08 9.91 6.07
CA SER A 120 -4.75 9.67 6.64
C SER A 120 -3.69 10.52 5.94
N LEU A 121 -2.93 11.28 6.72
CA LEU A 121 -1.85 12.14 6.26
C LEU A 121 -0.49 11.51 6.59
N PHE A 122 0.29 11.17 5.57
CA PHE A 122 1.65 10.65 5.73
C PHE A 122 2.67 11.77 5.49
N HIS A 123 3.58 11.95 6.45
CA HIS A 123 4.66 12.92 6.37
C HIS A 123 5.97 12.19 6.12
N LEU A 124 6.53 12.31 4.91
CA LEU A 124 7.79 11.68 4.55
C LEU A 124 8.91 12.73 4.64
N HIS A 125 9.76 12.58 5.65
CA HIS A 125 11.00 13.35 5.76
C HIS A 125 12.11 12.62 4.99
N PHE A 126 12.52 13.18 3.84
CA PHE A 126 13.83 13.03 3.17
C PHE A 126 14.48 11.65 2.99
N TYR A 127 13.82 10.54 3.30
CA TYR A 127 14.27 9.19 2.94
C TYR A 127 13.61 8.77 1.63
N PRO A 128 14.32 8.07 0.73
CA PRO A 128 13.68 7.41 -0.39
C PRO A 128 12.70 6.38 0.16
N CYS A 129 11.40 6.61 -0.07
CA CYS A 129 10.35 5.69 0.33
C CYS A 129 9.58 5.23 -0.92
N VAL A 130 9.19 3.97 -0.91
CA VAL A 130 8.34 3.37 -1.94
C VAL A 130 6.95 3.20 -1.35
N ILE A 131 5.92 3.73 -2.02
CA ILE A 131 4.53 3.55 -1.61
C ILE A 131 3.86 2.58 -2.58
N LEU A 132 3.38 1.45 -2.06
CA LEU A 132 2.66 0.42 -2.80
C LEU A 132 1.18 0.50 -2.43
N PHE A 133 0.29 0.54 -3.42
CA PHE A 133 -1.16 0.46 -3.21
C PHE A 133 -1.67 -0.92 -3.62
N PHE A 134 -2.39 -1.56 -2.71
CA PHE A 134 -2.98 -2.89 -2.86
C PHE A 134 -4.50 -2.83 -2.74
#